data_AF-A0A6G0QNH4-F1
#
_entry.id   AF-A0A6G0QNH4-F1
#
_cell.length_a   1.000
_cell.length_b   1.000
_cell.length_c   1.000
_cell.angle_alpha   90.00
_cell.angle_beta   90.00
_cell.angle_gamma   90.00
#
_symmetry.space_group_name_H-M   'P 1'
#
loop_
_entity.id
_entity.type
_entity.pdbx_description
1 polymer ?
#
loop_
_entity_poly.entity_id
_entity_poly.type
_entity_poly.pdbx_seq_one_letter_code
_entity_poly.pdbx_strand_id
1 'polypeptide(L)'
;MPLQGFSPATAALISEFRNRCELEPKRLGNRRPSRESSSRTTTSRKPRAINTFTSTFSSSGKQQTHMAEFTASTDCHRPWHGETTDPTGISTPQPNRVPQYLVPMLPTPQPLLASGVPAEVAFAVRNYQPKAGFELVAQGPTERSFIYKWGVRVRHVSDLTVCGWICLASEHCRSNESVHVLYGEKTSRATKHLKEVHHVTSSKSALEDSRKRTRDEIVARIRAAAQNQESCERISLLLHTLLVIHNNLPFIMGEWEESRILRAIVTKDSFQAVVNRRTITHAVIELYVSTKRELIRFIIDNRIPGVKCLVMVADFWKAKSSGTKFLGLRLYFVTADFKLVSVLLGTRHFQPLYGERDGGIRGPFKRWIIQILADFGLTVADFFGATTDGGPDVQHMMTSNLMLSWEWCMPHLTNAATKAAFGMTSNVAKSKNPEMLQLLKKVTRTVYQVRTVEVMGDLYEQLVRLLGVGKEKKLIDYKPHRFMSLTRVFERIVKHWNVLCLWYEERTRKADRDKSAPPSPFPLVGDKLLMEQLLSLMLSISALNVESQAEKPNQVDVLVSAYKVIVTTLGPEASLRKYDATRENPTSYHHSILMRWWSRPESC
;
A
#
# COMPACT_ATOMS: atom_id res chain seq x y z
N MET A 1 11.95 -26.36 14.48
CA MET A 1 11.89 -25.66 13.18
C MET A 1 11.24 -24.30 13.37
N PRO A 2 11.87 -23.21 12.89
CA PRO A 2 11.32 -21.86 13.01
C PRO A 2 10.10 -21.69 12.10
N LEU A 3 9.09 -20.94 12.57
CA LEU A 3 7.81 -20.65 11.91
C LEU A 3 7.97 -19.69 10.70
N GLN A 4 8.95 -19.95 9.83
CA GLN A 4 9.22 -19.08 8.69
C GLN A 4 8.21 -19.35 7.58
N GLY A 5 7.43 -18.33 7.24
CA GLY A 5 6.51 -18.32 6.09
C GLY A 5 5.02 -18.26 6.43
N PHE A 6 4.65 -18.32 7.72
CA PHE A 6 3.26 -18.22 8.15
C PHE A 6 2.91 -16.78 8.56
N SER A 7 1.66 -16.37 8.33
CA SER A 7 1.17 -15.14 8.94
C SER A 7 1.22 -15.29 10.48
N PRO A 8 1.40 -14.20 11.25
CA PRO A 8 1.38 -14.27 12.71
C PRO A 8 0.15 -14.99 13.27
N ALA A 9 -0.99 -14.89 12.59
CA ALA A 9 -2.23 -15.58 12.95
C ALA A 9 -2.16 -17.11 12.71
N THR A 10 -1.50 -17.55 11.64
CA THR A 10 -1.22 -18.97 11.41
C THR A 10 -0.13 -19.47 12.35
N ALA A 11 0.89 -18.67 12.65
CA ALA A 11 1.88 -18.97 13.69
C ALA A 11 1.25 -19.10 15.08
N ALA A 12 0.23 -18.28 15.40
CA ALA A 12 -0.54 -18.37 16.64
C ALA A 12 -1.41 -19.62 16.71
N LEU A 13 -2.09 -19.96 15.61
CA LEU A 13 -2.78 -21.23 15.48
C LEU A 13 -1.81 -22.40 15.73
N ILE A 14 -0.61 -22.34 15.13
CA ILE A 14 0.45 -23.34 15.30
C ILE A 14 1.06 -23.36 16.72
N SER A 15 1.16 -22.21 17.38
CA SER A 15 1.66 -22.12 18.76
C SER A 15 0.64 -22.63 19.77
N GLU A 16 -0.64 -22.35 19.57
CA GLU A 16 -1.72 -22.97 20.34
C GLU A 16 -1.67 -24.49 20.21
N PHE A 17 -1.40 -25.01 19.00
CA PHE A 17 -1.16 -26.44 18.77
C PHE A 17 0.07 -26.96 19.51
N ARG A 18 1.19 -26.22 19.53
CA ARG A 18 2.42 -26.66 20.20
C ARG A 18 2.31 -26.65 21.73
N ASN A 19 1.72 -25.60 22.32
CA ASN A 19 1.66 -25.41 23.77
C ASN A 19 0.80 -26.48 24.49
N ARG A 20 -0.07 -27.20 23.79
CA ARG A 20 -0.85 -28.32 24.36
C ARG A 20 -0.17 -29.68 24.23
N CYS A 21 0.84 -29.84 23.37
CA CYS A 21 1.66 -31.06 23.32
C CYS A 21 2.67 -31.14 24.47
N GLU A 22 3.04 -30.01 25.08
CA GLU A 22 4.04 -29.95 26.16
C GLU A 22 3.43 -29.93 27.57
N LEU A 23 2.10 -29.84 27.69
CA LEU A 23 1.38 -29.74 28.96
C LEU A 23 0.31 -30.84 29.13
N GLU A 24 0.69 -32.12 29.10
CA GLU A 24 -0.01 -33.18 29.85
C GLU A 24 0.88 -34.42 30.06
N PRO A 25 1.37 -34.67 31.28
CA PRO A 25 1.62 -36.01 31.77
C PRO A 25 0.33 -36.56 32.40
N LYS A 26 -0.18 -37.64 31.80
CA LYS A 26 -1.16 -38.62 32.32
C LYS A 26 -1.52 -38.46 33.80
N ARG A 27 -2.82 -38.34 34.13
CA ARG A 27 -3.45 -39.10 35.24
C ARG A 27 -4.99 -38.99 35.26
N LEU A 28 -5.61 -40.17 35.22
CA LEU A 28 -6.86 -40.61 35.88
C LEU A 28 -8.16 -39.86 35.48
N GLY A 29 -9.25 -40.50 35.07
CA GLY A 29 -9.76 -41.83 35.41
C GLY A 29 -11.28 -41.67 35.59
N ASN A 30 -12.04 -42.51 34.90
CA ASN A 30 -13.51 -42.55 34.83
C ASN A 30 -14.26 -42.23 36.14
N ARG A 31 -15.30 -41.39 36.06
CA ARG A 31 -16.67 -41.72 36.54
C ARG A 31 -17.68 -40.62 36.14
N ARG A 32 -18.80 -41.06 35.57
CA ARG A 32 -20.09 -40.36 35.36
C ARG A 32 -21.15 -41.23 36.07
N PRO A 33 -22.40 -40.79 36.25
CA PRO A 33 -22.90 -39.67 37.07
C PRO A 33 -24.01 -40.17 38.06
N SER A 34 -24.48 -39.35 39.00
CA SER A 34 -25.80 -39.59 39.63
C SER A 34 -26.58 -38.30 39.86
N ARG A 35 -27.89 -38.44 39.71
CA ARG A 35 -28.98 -37.46 39.71
C ARG A 35 -29.60 -37.32 41.11
N GLU A 36 -30.51 -36.34 41.24
CA GLU A 36 -31.50 -36.10 42.32
C GLU A 36 -31.00 -35.38 43.59
N SER A 37 -31.75 -34.55 44.31
CA SER A 37 -32.93 -33.69 44.07
C SER A 37 -33.20 -32.93 45.38
N SER A 38 -33.69 -31.68 45.28
CA SER A 38 -34.44 -30.89 46.29
C SER A 38 -33.95 -30.75 47.76
N SER A 39 -33.80 -29.50 48.24
CA SER A 39 -34.77 -28.86 49.16
C SER A 39 -34.32 -27.45 49.60
N ARG A 40 -35.33 -26.66 49.98
CA ARG A 40 -35.39 -25.21 50.29
C ARG A 40 -34.54 -24.78 51.50
N THR A 41 -34.06 -23.52 51.49
CA THR A 41 -34.59 -22.44 52.36
C THR A 41 -34.01 -21.05 52.03
N THR A 42 -34.80 -20.05 52.37
CA THR A 42 -34.82 -18.63 51.99
C THR A 42 -33.94 -17.71 52.84
N THR A 43 -33.43 -16.61 52.27
CA THR A 43 -33.55 -15.19 52.73
C THR A 43 -32.72 -14.27 51.81
N SER A 44 -33.36 -13.43 50.98
CA SER A 44 -33.64 -12.00 51.22
C SER A 44 -32.42 -11.05 51.14
N ARG A 45 -32.20 -10.44 49.97
CA ARG A 45 -32.21 -8.96 49.75
C ARG A 45 -31.70 -8.58 48.34
N LYS A 46 -32.58 -7.93 47.58
CA LYS A 46 -32.38 -7.07 46.39
C LYS A 46 -33.30 -5.85 46.61
N PRO A 47 -33.27 -4.78 45.80
CA PRO A 47 -32.22 -4.27 44.90
C PRO A 47 -32.08 -2.72 45.02
N ARG A 48 -31.20 -2.09 44.22
CA ARG A 48 -31.56 -0.84 43.52
C ARG A 48 -30.65 -0.56 42.31
N ALA A 49 -31.32 -0.34 41.18
CA ALA A 49 -30.80 0.18 39.93
C ALA A 49 -30.69 1.71 40.00
N ILE A 50 -29.81 2.31 39.19
CA ILE A 50 -29.84 3.75 38.87
C ILE A 50 -29.65 3.94 37.36
N ASN A 51 -30.79 4.23 36.73
CA ASN A 51 -31.11 5.26 35.75
C ASN A 51 -30.13 5.66 34.64
N THR A 52 -30.56 5.32 33.43
CA THR A 52 -30.57 6.11 32.20
C THR A 52 -31.04 7.55 32.43
N PHE A 53 -30.35 8.53 31.84
CA PHE A 53 -30.89 9.88 31.60
C PHE A 53 -30.56 10.33 30.17
N THR A 54 -31.64 10.61 29.44
CA THR A 54 -31.68 11.35 28.18
C THR A 54 -31.84 12.84 28.47
N SER A 55 -31.12 13.72 27.76
CA SER A 55 -31.51 15.12 27.59
C SER A 55 -31.17 15.63 26.18
N THR A 56 -32.20 16.08 25.48
CA THR A 56 -32.21 16.90 24.27
C THR A 56 -32.19 18.41 24.63
N PHE A 57 -32.07 19.28 23.59
CA PHE A 57 -32.00 20.77 23.54
C PHE A 57 -30.58 21.36 23.55
N SER A 58 -30.23 22.44 22.83
CA SER A 58 -30.74 23.15 21.64
C SER A 58 -29.72 24.25 21.29
N SER A 59 -29.77 24.74 20.06
CA SER A 59 -28.96 25.78 19.44
C SER A 59 -28.93 27.16 20.12
N SER A 60 -27.75 27.79 20.15
CA SER A 60 -27.41 29.23 19.98
C SER A 60 -25.95 29.41 20.48
N GLY A 61 -25.09 30.31 20.04
CA GLY A 61 -25.10 31.44 19.13
C GLY A 61 -23.63 31.85 18.85
N LYS A 62 -23.43 32.77 17.90
CA LYS A 62 -22.15 33.31 17.43
C LYS A 62 -21.45 34.17 18.50
N GLN A 63 -20.11 34.15 18.53
CA GLN A 63 -19.18 35.31 18.63
C GLN A 63 -17.73 34.74 18.70
N GLN A 64 -16.81 34.99 17.75
CA GLN A 64 -16.06 36.21 17.36
C GLN A 64 -14.76 36.43 18.18
N THR A 65 -13.63 36.30 17.45
CA THR A 65 -12.31 36.99 17.57
C THR A 65 -11.47 36.95 18.86
N HIS A 66 -10.21 36.51 18.75
CA HIS A 66 -8.96 37.32 18.76
C HIS A 66 -7.75 36.36 18.61
N MET A 67 -6.92 36.52 17.57
CA MET A 67 -5.56 37.09 17.58
C MET A 67 -4.61 36.58 18.68
N ALA A 68 -3.55 35.91 18.25
CA ALA A 68 -2.20 36.09 18.80
C ALA A 68 -1.18 35.69 17.72
N GLU A 69 -0.58 36.72 17.12
CA GLU A 69 0.72 36.65 16.44
C GLU A 69 1.80 36.30 17.48
N PHE A 70 2.79 35.50 17.08
CA PHE A 70 4.08 35.50 17.76
C PHE A 70 5.19 35.57 16.73
N THR A 71 5.82 36.73 16.72
CA THR A 71 7.12 37.09 16.15
C THR A 71 8.25 36.66 17.10
N ALA A 72 9.38 36.20 16.54
CA ALA A 72 10.76 36.35 17.05
C ALA A 72 11.71 35.66 16.04
N SER A 73 12.51 36.42 15.27
CA SER A 73 13.90 36.87 15.57
C SER A 73 14.91 35.72 15.41
N THR A 74 15.62 35.56 14.29
CA THR A 74 16.91 36.21 13.93
C THR A 74 17.78 36.57 15.13
N ASP A 75 18.80 35.76 15.39
CA ASP A 75 20.22 36.11 15.22
C ASP A 75 21.09 35.04 15.90
N CYS A 76 22.17 34.62 15.24
CA CYS A 76 23.45 34.21 15.83
C CYS A 76 24.41 33.80 14.69
N HIS A 77 25.38 34.67 14.42
CA HIS A 77 26.49 34.50 13.47
C HIS A 77 27.72 33.85 14.15
N ARG A 78 28.37 32.94 13.40
CA ARG A 78 29.84 32.67 13.30
C ARG A 78 30.60 31.97 14.47
N PRO A 79 31.84 31.47 14.24
CA PRO A 79 32.33 30.67 13.10
C PRO A 79 33.23 29.47 13.52
N TRP A 80 33.48 28.60 12.55
CA TRP A 80 34.46 27.52 12.54
C TRP A 80 35.93 27.99 12.49
N HIS A 81 36.84 27.27 13.15
CA HIS A 81 38.25 27.11 12.78
C HIS A 81 38.88 25.83 13.36
N GLY A 82 39.45 25.00 12.46
CA GLY A 82 40.73 24.28 12.64
C GLY A 82 40.66 22.93 13.38
N GLU A 83 41.42 21.88 13.07
CA GLU A 83 42.57 21.64 12.20
C GLU A 83 42.67 20.13 11.91
N THR A 84 43.41 19.83 10.85
CA THR A 84 44.00 18.56 10.40
C THR A 84 44.69 17.70 11.48
N THR A 85 44.63 16.37 11.33
CA THR A 85 45.81 15.47 11.18
C THR A 85 45.38 14.01 11.00
N ASP A 86 45.90 13.38 9.94
CA ASP A 86 46.10 11.93 9.75
C ASP A 86 47.62 11.80 9.51
N PRO A 87 48.38 10.75 9.93
CA PRO A 87 48.36 9.50 9.16
C PRO A 87 48.78 8.21 9.91
N THR A 88 48.51 7.05 9.29
CA THR A 88 49.27 5.77 9.22
C THR A 88 48.25 4.62 9.09
N GLY A 89 48.22 3.73 8.10
CA GLY A 89 49.27 3.10 7.30
C GLY A 89 49.40 1.64 7.75
N ILE A 90 48.72 0.67 7.11
CA ILE A 90 49.04 -0.77 7.11
C ILE A 90 48.43 -1.47 5.88
N SER A 91 49.24 -2.39 5.36
CA SER A 91 49.30 -3.11 4.10
C SER A 91 48.25 -4.20 3.82
N THR A 92 47.98 -4.40 2.52
CA THR A 92 47.30 -5.54 1.89
C THR A 92 48.22 -6.76 1.69
N PRO A 93 47.69 -8.01 1.75
CA PRO A 93 48.35 -9.17 1.15
C PRO A 93 47.56 -9.76 -0.05
N GLN A 94 48.30 -10.10 -1.11
CA GLN A 94 47.82 -10.91 -2.26
C GLN A 94 47.72 -12.40 -1.91
N PRO A 95 46.86 -13.19 -2.60
CA PRO A 95 46.70 -14.62 -2.35
C PRO A 95 47.57 -15.52 -3.26
N ASN A 96 48.03 -16.62 -2.68
CA ASN A 96 48.83 -17.69 -3.28
C ASN A 96 48.07 -18.53 -4.33
N ARG A 97 48.81 -18.99 -5.35
CA ARG A 97 48.42 -20.02 -6.33
C ARG A 97 48.47 -21.43 -5.73
N VAL A 98 47.46 -22.25 -6.02
CA VAL A 98 47.45 -23.73 -5.86
C VAL A 98 46.75 -24.36 -7.10
N PRO A 99 47.14 -25.56 -7.58
CA PRO A 99 46.99 -26.00 -8.98
C PRO A 99 45.59 -26.51 -9.37
N GLN A 100 45.29 -26.40 -10.67
CA GLN A 100 44.08 -26.91 -11.33
C GLN A 100 44.10 -28.44 -11.47
N TYR A 101 43.12 -29.12 -10.87
CA TYR A 101 42.70 -30.47 -11.27
C TYR A 101 41.56 -30.35 -12.29
N LEU A 102 41.69 -31.00 -13.44
CA LEU A 102 40.65 -31.10 -14.47
C LEU A 102 39.42 -31.86 -13.91
N VAL A 103 38.26 -31.22 -13.97
CA VAL A 103 36.94 -31.84 -13.79
C VAL A 103 36.21 -31.80 -15.15
N PRO A 104 35.54 -32.89 -15.59
CA PRO A 104 34.88 -32.93 -16.91
C PRO A 104 33.79 -31.88 -17.04
N MET A 105 33.76 -31.17 -18.17
CA MET A 105 32.80 -30.11 -18.44
C MET A 105 31.36 -30.64 -18.53
N LEU A 106 30.49 -30.20 -17.61
CA LEU A 106 29.05 -30.15 -17.84
C LEU A 106 28.73 -29.05 -18.88
N PRO A 107 27.64 -29.18 -19.66
CA PRO A 107 27.28 -28.21 -20.68
C PRO A 107 27.05 -26.82 -20.07
N THR A 108 27.70 -25.82 -20.63
CA THR A 108 27.63 -24.41 -20.20
C THR A 108 26.18 -23.89 -20.27
N PRO A 109 25.63 -23.26 -19.22
CA PRO A 109 24.32 -22.60 -19.32
C PRO A 109 24.42 -21.39 -20.24
N GLN A 110 23.54 -21.31 -21.25
CA GLN A 110 23.45 -20.14 -22.13
C GLN A 110 23.00 -18.88 -21.36
N PRO A 111 23.49 -17.68 -21.71
CA PRO A 111 23.15 -16.45 -21.02
C PRO A 111 21.67 -16.09 -21.22
N LEU A 112 20.92 -16.04 -20.12
CA LEU A 112 19.53 -15.59 -20.07
C LEU A 112 19.46 -14.05 -20.08
N LEU A 113 18.62 -13.47 -20.94
CA LEU A 113 18.27 -12.04 -20.87
C LEU A 113 17.44 -11.73 -19.61
N ALA A 114 17.43 -10.48 -19.16
CA ALA A 114 16.65 -9.98 -18.01
C ALA A 114 15.12 -10.26 -18.06
N SER A 115 14.61 -10.78 -19.19
CA SER A 115 13.23 -11.18 -19.42
C SER A 115 12.91 -12.64 -19.09
N GLY A 116 13.92 -13.45 -18.74
CA GLY A 116 13.80 -14.89 -18.46
C GLY A 116 13.67 -15.78 -19.71
N VAL A 117 14.01 -15.26 -20.89
CA VAL A 117 13.93 -15.96 -22.19
C VAL A 117 15.34 -16.06 -22.80
N PRO A 118 15.74 -17.23 -23.34
CA PRO A 118 17.03 -17.38 -24.02
C PRO A 118 17.18 -16.40 -25.19
N ALA A 119 18.38 -15.85 -25.38
CA ALA A 119 18.66 -14.86 -26.41
C ALA A 119 18.29 -15.34 -27.83
N GLU A 120 18.52 -16.63 -28.10
CA GLU A 120 18.21 -17.27 -29.37
C GLU A 120 16.71 -17.32 -29.66
N VAL A 121 15.87 -17.51 -28.64
CA VAL A 121 14.41 -17.52 -28.79
C VAL A 121 13.92 -16.10 -29.03
N ALA A 122 14.45 -15.12 -28.28
CA ALA A 122 14.11 -13.72 -28.50
C ALA A 122 14.49 -13.24 -29.91
N PHE A 123 15.64 -13.68 -30.42
CA PHE A 123 16.08 -13.42 -31.78
C PHE A 123 15.16 -14.08 -32.82
N ALA A 124 14.80 -15.35 -32.62
CA ALA A 124 13.90 -16.07 -33.53
C ALA A 124 12.50 -15.44 -33.60
N VAL A 125 11.94 -15.00 -32.47
CA VAL A 125 10.64 -14.32 -32.42
C VAL A 125 10.68 -12.97 -33.15
N ARG A 126 11.75 -12.19 -32.97
CA ARG A 126 11.88 -10.86 -33.59
C ARG A 126 12.06 -10.93 -35.10
N ASN A 127 12.79 -11.93 -35.60
CA ASN A 127 13.16 -12.04 -37.00
C ASN A 127 12.33 -13.07 -37.78
N TYR A 128 11.22 -13.54 -37.21
CA TYR A 128 10.37 -14.52 -37.85
C TYR A 128 9.76 -13.97 -39.15
N GLN A 129 9.84 -14.74 -40.22
CA GLN A 129 9.18 -14.44 -41.49
C GLN A 129 8.07 -15.47 -41.74
N PRO A 130 6.81 -15.06 -41.96
CA PRO A 130 5.72 -15.99 -42.17
C PRO A 130 5.83 -16.71 -43.52
N LYS A 131 5.52 -18.01 -43.52
CA LYS A 131 5.38 -18.79 -44.77
C LYS A 131 4.17 -18.34 -45.59
N ALA A 132 4.21 -18.63 -46.89
CA ALA A 132 3.09 -18.40 -47.81
C ALA A 132 1.79 -19.01 -47.24
N GLY A 133 0.73 -18.19 -47.15
CA GLY A 133 -0.56 -18.57 -46.55
C GLY A 133 -0.78 -18.09 -45.12
N PHE A 134 0.23 -17.49 -44.47
CA PHE A 134 0.10 -16.89 -43.14
C PHE A 134 0.51 -15.41 -43.11
N GLU A 135 -0.16 -14.64 -42.27
CA GLU A 135 0.20 -13.26 -41.93
C GLU A 135 0.52 -13.14 -40.44
N LEU A 136 1.54 -12.34 -40.11
CA LEU A 136 1.86 -12.01 -38.72
C LEU A 136 0.84 -11.04 -38.15
N VAL A 137 0.32 -11.35 -36.96
CA VAL A 137 -0.62 -10.48 -36.25
C VAL A 137 0.08 -9.86 -35.05
N ALA A 138 0.25 -8.54 -35.09
CA ALA A 138 0.83 -7.78 -33.98
C ALA A 138 0.07 -8.01 -32.67
N GLN A 139 0.80 -8.04 -31.55
CA GLN A 139 0.21 -8.13 -30.22
C GLN A 139 -0.58 -6.85 -29.90
N GLY A 140 -1.81 -7.01 -29.42
CA GLY A 140 -2.65 -5.88 -29.00
C GLY A 140 -2.14 -5.22 -27.71
N PRO A 141 -2.43 -3.93 -27.48
CA PRO A 141 -1.89 -3.17 -26.34
C PRO A 141 -2.37 -3.68 -24.96
N THR A 142 -3.45 -4.47 -24.92
CA THR A 142 -4.03 -5.05 -23.69
C THR A 142 -3.61 -6.50 -23.45
N GLU A 143 -2.99 -7.16 -24.44
CA GLU A 143 -2.60 -8.56 -24.37
C GLU A 143 -1.29 -8.71 -23.58
N ARG A 144 -1.27 -9.58 -22.58
CA ARG A 144 -0.11 -9.74 -21.66
C ARG A 144 0.36 -11.19 -21.49
N SER A 145 -0.07 -12.09 -22.37
CA SER A 145 0.29 -13.50 -22.23
C SER A 145 1.79 -13.70 -22.44
N PHE A 146 2.41 -14.56 -21.63
CA PHE A 146 3.85 -14.82 -21.75
C PHE A 146 4.22 -15.59 -23.02
N ILE A 147 3.24 -16.23 -23.69
CA ILE A 147 3.44 -17.00 -24.93
C ILE A 147 4.05 -16.15 -26.04
N TYR A 148 3.77 -14.83 -26.08
CA TYR A 148 4.27 -13.92 -27.10
C TYR A 148 5.78 -13.66 -26.98
N LYS A 149 6.39 -14.04 -25.85
CA LYS A 149 7.85 -14.01 -25.69
C LYS A 149 8.54 -15.26 -26.28
N TRP A 150 7.76 -16.31 -26.55
CA TRP A 150 8.26 -17.64 -26.93
C TRP A 150 7.81 -18.08 -28.33
N GLY A 151 7.05 -17.24 -29.03
CA GLY A 151 6.47 -17.56 -30.32
C GLY A 151 5.68 -16.40 -30.89
N VAL A 152 5.23 -16.56 -32.14
CA VAL A 152 4.56 -15.51 -32.91
C VAL A 152 3.09 -15.83 -33.13
N ARG A 153 2.25 -14.79 -33.19
CA ARG A 153 0.85 -14.93 -33.56
C ARG A 153 0.70 -14.80 -35.07
N VAL A 154 0.02 -15.76 -35.68
CA VAL A 154 -0.23 -15.82 -37.11
C VAL A 154 -1.72 -15.92 -37.39
N ARG A 155 -2.14 -15.50 -38.58
CA ARG A 155 -3.49 -15.66 -39.13
C ARG A 155 -3.38 -16.27 -40.51
N HIS A 156 -4.34 -17.12 -40.88
CA HIS A 156 -4.36 -17.69 -42.21
C HIS A 156 -4.90 -16.67 -43.23
N VAL A 157 -4.28 -16.57 -44.41
CA VAL A 157 -4.66 -15.60 -45.45
C VAL A 157 -6.07 -15.88 -46.00
N SER A 158 -6.49 -17.14 -46.05
CA SER A 158 -7.82 -17.53 -46.56
C SER A 158 -8.93 -17.54 -45.49
N ASP A 159 -8.60 -17.51 -44.20
CA ASP A 159 -9.58 -17.49 -43.10
C ASP A 159 -9.11 -16.51 -42.03
N LEU A 160 -9.64 -15.29 -42.11
CA LEU A 160 -9.26 -14.20 -41.22
C LEU A 160 -9.82 -14.36 -39.79
N THR A 161 -10.71 -15.31 -39.56
CA THR A 161 -11.40 -15.49 -38.28
C THR A 161 -10.62 -16.33 -37.28
N VAL A 162 -9.64 -17.12 -37.75
CA VAL A 162 -8.85 -18.02 -36.91
C VAL A 162 -7.42 -17.48 -36.73
N CYS A 163 -7.09 -17.10 -35.49
CA CYS A 163 -5.72 -16.79 -35.11
C CYS A 163 -5.03 -18.02 -34.52
N GLY A 164 -3.79 -18.25 -34.91
CA GLY A 164 -2.91 -19.30 -34.40
C GLY A 164 -1.65 -18.73 -33.76
N TRP A 165 -0.92 -19.58 -33.06
CA TRP A 165 0.36 -19.25 -32.46
C TRP A 165 1.39 -20.32 -32.81
N ILE A 166 2.57 -19.90 -33.26
CA ILE A 166 3.68 -20.79 -33.60
C ILE A 166 4.75 -20.69 -32.52
N CYS A 167 5.16 -21.83 -31.97
CA CYS A 167 6.21 -21.92 -30.97
C CYS A 167 7.59 -21.78 -31.60
N LEU A 168 8.46 -20.95 -31.03
CA LEU A 168 9.85 -20.75 -31.47
C LEU A 168 10.87 -21.11 -30.37
N ALA A 169 10.42 -21.81 -29.33
CA ALA A 169 11.20 -22.09 -28.13
C ALA A 169 12.37 -23.07 -28.33
N SER A 170 12.29 -23.98 -29.32
CA SER A 170 13.38 -24.90 -29.68
C SER A 170 13.55 -25.02 -31.18
N GLU A 171 14.68 -25.56 -31.63
CA GLU A 171 14.95 -25.84 -33.05
C GLU A 171 13.90 -26.79 -33.67
N HIS A 172 13.45 -27.79 -32.91
CA HIS A 172 12.38 -28.69 -33.34
C HIS A 172 11.06 -27.94 -33.62
N CYS A 173 10.68 -27.02 -32.73
CA CYS A 173 9.47 -26.21 -32.93
C CYS A 173 9.63 -25.19 -34.06
N ARG A 174 10.82 -24.60 -34.22
CA ARG A 174 11.14 -23.68 -35.34
C ARG A 174 11.11 -24.38 -36.69
N SER A 175 11.48 -25.66 -36.74
CA SER A 175 11.49 -26.44 -37.98
C SER A 175 10.09 -26.94 -38.35
N ASN A 176 9.31 -27.38 -37.37
CA ASN A 176 7.97 -27.93 -37.59
C ASN A 176 6.88 -26.87 -37.73
N GLU A 177 7.07 -25.70 -37.11
CA GLU A 177 6.14 -24.55 -37.14
C GLU A 177 4.67 -24.91 -36.88
N SER A 178 4.42 -25.83 -35.95
CA SER A 178 3.06 -26.28 -35.66
C SER A 178 2.20 -25.14 -35.14
N VAL A 179 1.08 -24.88 -35.82
CA VAL A 179 0.15 -23.81 -35.45
C VAL A 179 -0.78 -24.26 -34.33
N HIS A 180 -0.66 -23.62 -33.17
CA HIS A 180 -1.58 -23.80 -32.04
C HIS A 180 -2.72 -22.79 -32.12
N VAL A 181 -3.93 -23.25 -32.46
CA VAL A 181 -5.12 -22.39 -32.60
C VAL A 181 -5.48 -21.68 -31.28
N LEU A 182 -5.73 -20.37 -31.37
CA LEU A 182 -6.16 -19.50 -30.27
C LEU A 182 -7.67 -19.24 -30.37
N TYR A 183 -8.48 -20.04 -29.67
CA TYR A 183 -9.93 -19.87 -29.65
C TYR A 183 -10.36 -18.68 -28.80
N GLY A 184 -11.01 -17.68 -29.41
CA GLY A 184 -11.53 -16.49 -28.70
C GLY A 184 -10.45 -15.82 -27.84
N GLU A 185 -9.25 -15.64 -28.40
CA GLU A 185 -8.07 -15.04 -27.76
C GLU A 185 -7.51 -15.83 -26.54
N LYS A 186 -8.03 -17.04 -26.27
CA LYS A 186 -7.52 -17.88 -25.18
C LYS A 186 -6.19 -18.53 -25.57
N THR A 187 -5.21 -18.42 -24.67
CA THR A 187 -3.82 -18.89 -24.87
C THR A 187 -3.54 -20.25 -24.22
N SER A 188 -4.58 -21.01 -23.86
CA SER A 188 -4.47 -22.25 -23.08
C SER A 188 -3.68 -23.36 -23.79
N ARG A 189 -3.90 -23.57 -25.10
CA ARG A 189 -3.16 -24.58 -25.88
C ARG A 189 -1.68 -24.25 -26.02
N ALA A 190 -1.35 -22.99 -26.32
CA ALA A 190 0.02 -22.51 -26.38
C ALA A 190 0.73 -22.63 -25.03
N THR A 191 0.04 -22.27 -23.94
CA THR A 191 0.58 -22.40 -22.58
C THR A 191 0.81 -23.86 -22.20
N LYS A 192 -0.10 -24.77 -22.58
CA LYS A 192 0.04 -26.21 -22.36
C LYS A 192 1.26 -26.77 -23.11
N HIS A 193 1.41 -26.42 -24.38
CA HIS A 193 2.57 -26.83 -25.19
C HIS A 193 3.90 -26.35 -24.57
N LEU A 194 4.00 -25.08 -24.18
CA LEU A 194 5.20 -24.54 -23.51
C LEU A 194 5.53 -25.28 -22.21
N LYS A 195 4.52 -25.67 -21.43
CA LYS A 195 4.72 -26.43 -20.19
C LYS A 195 5.18 -27.86 -20.45
N GLU A 196 4.56 -28.56 -21.40
CA GLU A 196 4.80 -29.99 -21.64
C GLU A 196 6.07 -30.23 -22.44
N VAL A 197 6.36 -29.41 -23.45
CA VAL A 197 7.47 -29.61 -24.38
C VAL A 197 8.73 -28.86 -23.95
N HIS A 198 8.58 -27.67 -23.34
CA HIS A 198 9.72 -26.81 -23.00
C HIS A 198 9.88 -26.59 -21.49
N HIS A 199 9.01 -27.18 -20.66
CA HIS A 199 8.98 -26.97 -19.21
C HIS A 199 8.90 -25.48 -18.79
N VAL A 200 8.39 -24.63 -19.69
CA VAL A 200 8.21 -23.19 -19.45
C VAL A 200 6.82 -22.97 -18.87
N THR A 201 6.76 -22.37 -17.69
CA THR A 201 5.50 -22.00 -17.03
C THR A 201 5.45 -20.51 -16.73
N SER A 202 4.23 -19.97 -16.58
CA SER A 202 4.08 -18.58 -16.17
C SER A 202 4.49 -18.40 -14.70
N SER A 203 5.08 -17.24 -14.37
CA SER A 203 5.37 -16.87 -12.97
C SER A 203 4.13 -16.90 -12.08
N LYS A 204 2.95 -16.57 -12.63
CA LYS A 204 1.66 -16.68 -11.95
C LYS A 204 1.34 -18.12 -11.56
N SER A 205 1.54 -19.08 -12.48
CA SER A 205 1.29 -20.51 -12.23
C SER A 205 2.26 -21.09 -11.20
N ALA A 206 3.54 -20.70 -11.25
CA ALA A 206 4.52 -21.13 -10.26
C ALA A 206 4.20 -20.62 -8.84
N LEU A 207 3.73 -19.37 -8.73
CA LEU A 207 3.26 -18.79 -7.45
C LEU A 207 2.00 -19.49 -6.93
N GLU A 208 1.05 -19.82 -7.82
CA GLU A 208 -0.16 -20.58 -7.47
C GLU A 208 0.19 -22.00 -6.99
N ASP A 209 1.12 -22.70 -7.65
CA ASP A 209 1.57 -24.03 -7.26
C ASP A 209 2.31 -24.00 -5.92
N SER A 210 3.17 -23.00 -5.68
CA SER A 210 3.82 -22.79 -4.38
C SER A 210 2.81 -22.53 -3.26
N ARG A 211 1.80 -21.68 -3.50
CA ARG A 211 0.71 -21.44 -2.55
C ARG A 211 -0.09 -22.71 -2.27
N LYS A 212 -0.35 -23.53 -3.29
CA LYS A 212 -1.05 -24.81 -3.15
C LYS A 212 -0.26 -25.77 -2.26
N ARG A 213 1.04 -25.94 -2.50
CA ARG A 213 1.91 -26.77 -1.64
C ARG A 213 1.88 -26.29 -0.19
N THR A 214 1.99 -24.98 0.03
CA THR A 214 1.91 -24.38 1.37
C THR A 214 0.57 -24.67 2.05
N ARG A 215 -0.54 -24.57 1.31
CA ARG A 215 -1.88 -24.89 1.84
C ARG A 215 -2.01 -26.36 2.21
N ASP A 216 -1.53 -27.26 1.36
CA ASP A 216 -1.63 -28.69 1.58
C ASP A 216 -0.80 -29.11 2.82
N GLU A 217 0.37 -28.49 3.02
CA GLU A 217 1.16 -28.64 4.25
C GLU A 217 0.43 -28.14 5.51
N ILE A 218 -0.23 -26.97 5.45
CA ILE A 218 -1.04 -26.45 6.55
C ILE A 218 -2.17 -27.42 6.89
N VAL A 219 -2.89 -27.91 5.87
CA VAL A 219 -3.99 -28.85 6.03
C VAL A 219 -3.49 -30.16 6.65
N ALA A 220 -2.36 -30.68 6.20
CA ALA A 220 -1.76 -31.89 6.75
C ALA A 220 -1.42 -31.73 8.24
N ARG A 221 -0.85 -30.59 8.64
CA ARG A 221 -0.54 -30.29 10.05
C ARG A 221 -1.81 -30.19 10.91
N ILE A 222 -2.82 -29.47 10.43
CA ILE A 222 -4.10 -29.35 11.15
C ILE A 222 -4.76 -30.73 11.33
N ARG A 223 -4.70 -31.59 10.31
CA ARG A 223 -5.23 -32.95 10.40
C ARG A 223 -4.45 -33.80 11.40
N ALA A 224 -3.13 -33.70 11.43
CA ALA A 224 -2.31 -34.41 12.41
C ALA A 224 -2.61 -33.95 13.84
N ALA A 225 -2.81 -32.65 14.06
CA ALA A 225 -3.22 -32.10 15.36
C ALA A 225 -4.61 -32.62 15.80
N ALA A 226 -5.57 -32.64 14.88
CA ALA A 226 -6.90 -33.21 15.11
C ALA A 226 -6.86 -34.71 15.48
N GLN A 227 -5.89 -35.47 14.96
CA GLN A 227 -5.70 -36.89 15.29
C GLN A 227 -5.12 -37.09 16.70
N ASN A 228 -4.40 -36.10 17.24
CA ASN A 228 -3.76 -36.15 18.56
C ASN A 228 -4.67 -35.67 19.71
N GLN A 229 -5.99 -35.90 19.59
CA GLN A 229 -7.02 -35.58 20.59
C GLN A 229 -7.21 -34.09 20.94
N GLU A 230 -6.77 -33.16 20.08
CA GLU A 230 -7.26 -31.79 20.18
C GLU A 230 -8.75 -31.71 19.85
N SER A 231 -9.49 -30.83 20.54
CA SER A 231 -10.90 -30.57 20.24
C SER A 231 -11.02 -30.07 18.79
N CYS A 232 -11.46 -30.95 17.89
CA CYS A 232 -11.69 -30.65 16.48
C CYS A 232 -12.68 -29.47 16.31
N GLU A 233 -13.63 -29.33 17.24
CA GLU A 233 -14.51 -28.16 17.36
C GLU A 233 -13.72 -26.86 17.60
N ARG A 234 -12.73 -26.87 18.50
CA ARG A 234 -11.88 -25.69 18.76
C ARG A 234 -11.09 -25.29 17.52
N ILE A 235 -10.50 -26.27 16.82
CA ILE A 235 -9.78 -26.02 15.55
C ILE A 235 -10.71 -25.32 14.55
N SER A 236 -11.92 -25.86 14.40
CA SER A 236 -12.96 -25.30 13.54
C SER A 236 -13.32 -23.86 13.93
N LEU A 237 -13.53 -23.58 15.22
CA LEU A 237 -13.81 -22.25 15.73
C LEU A 237 -12.69 -21.24 15.41
N LEU A 238 -11.42 -21.62 15.61
CA LEU A 238 -10.28 -20.76 15.32
C LEU A 238 -10.16 -20.48 13.82
N LEU A 239 -10.40 -21.47 12.96
CA LEU A 239 -10.42 -21.27 11.51
C LEU A 239 -11.57 -20.35 11.06
N HIS A 240 -12.76 -20.51 11.63
CA HIS A 240 -13.87 -19.58 11.42
C HIS A 240 -13.54 -18.17 11.89
N THR A 241 -12.83 -18.05 13.01
CA THR A 241 -12.37 -16.75 13.53
C THR A 241 -11.35 -16.09 12.59
N LEU A 242 -10.40 -16.86 12.05
CA LEU A 242 -9.47 -16.37 11.03
C LEU A 242 -10.20 -15.96 9.75
N LEU A 243 -11.24 -16.69 9.35
CA LEU A 243 -12.08 -16.30 8.22
C LEU A 243 -12.72 -14.93 8.46
N VAL A 244 -13.27 -14.71 9.65
CA VAL A 244 -13.85 -13.42 10.06
C VAL A 244 -12.81 -12.31 10.03
N ILE A 245 -11.64 -12.52 10.63
CA ILE A 245 -10.56 -11.52 10.69
C ILE A 245 -10.02 -11.18 9.30
N HIS A 246 -9.62 -12.19 8.52
CA HIS A 246 -8.95 -11.97 7.24
C HIS A 246 -9.86 -11.39 6.16
N ASN A 247 -11.18 -11.58 6.28
CA ASN A 247 -12.15 -11.11 5.30
C ASN A 247 -13.06 -9.99 5.82
N ASN A 248 -12.79 -9.46 7.03
CA ASN A 248 -13.59 -8.42 7.69
C ASN A 248 -15.08 -8.77 7.74
N LEU A 249 -15.41 -10.03 8.03
CA LEU A 249 -16.80 -10.46 8.10
C LEU A 249 -17.46 -9.99 9.41
N PRO A 250 -18.78 -9.80 9.43
CA PRO A 250 -19.50 -9.57 10.67
C PRO A 250 -19.30 -10.73 11.66
N PHE A 251 -19.14 -10.44 12.95
CA PHE A 251 -18.93 -11.48 13.97
C PHE A 251 -20.13 -12.43 14.11
N ILE A 252 -21.30 -12.00 13.63
CA ILE A 252 -22.55 -12.78 13.58
C ILE A 252 -22.61 -13.74 12.39
N MET A 253 -21.59 -13.80 11.51
CA MET A 253 -21.64 -14.59 10.27
C MET A 253 -21.98 -16.08 10.53
N GLY A 254 -21.52 -16.64 11.64
CA GLY A 254 -21.84 -18.02 12.03
C GLY A 254 -23.29 -18.26 12.47
N GLU A 255 -24.06 -17.20 12.72
CA GLU A 255 -25.46 -17.21 13.15
C GLU A 255 -26.45 -17.10 11.99
N TRP A 256 -25.99 -16.73 10.78
CA TRP A 256 -26.84 -16.71 9.59
C TRP A 256 -27.34 -18.11 9.27
N GLU A 257 -28.58 -18.20 8.78
CA GLU A 257 -29.23 -19.48 8.56
C GLU A 257 -28.48 -20.31 7.51
N GLU A 258 -28.01 -19.68 6.43
CA GLU A 258 -27.21 -20.33 5.40
C GLU A 258 -25.88 -20.86 5.95
N SER A 259 -25.24 -20.13 6.89
CA SER A 259 -24.01 -20.59 7.55
C SER A 259 -24.27 -21.81 8.44
N ARG A 260 -25.44 -21.87 9.08
CA ARG A 260 -25.84 -23.01 9.93
C ARG A 260 -26.17 -24.24 9.09
N ILE A 261 -26.95 -24.06 8.01
CA ILE A 261 -27.27 -25.10 7.04
C ILE A 261 -26.00 -25.65 6.40
N LEU A 262 -25.12 -24.77 5.92
CA LEU A 262 -23.86 -25.18 5.31
C LEU A 262 -23.03 -26.01 6.31
N ARG A 263 -22.88 -25.55 7.55
CA ARG A 263 -22.15 -26.30 8.58
C ARG A 263 -22.76 -27.68 8.85
N ALA A 264 -24.09 -27.78 8.89
CA ALA A 264 -24.78 -29.05 9.11
C ALA A 264 -24.60 -30.04 7.94
N ILE A 265 -24.45 -29.54 6.71
CA ILE A 265 -24.31 -30.39 5.50
C ILE A 265 -22.85 -30.75 5.20
N VAL A 266 -21.91 -29.81 5.33
CA VAL A 266 -20.53 -29.99 4.83
C VAL A 266 -19.49 -30.24 5.92
N THR A 267 -19.78 -29.91 7.18
CA THR A 267 -18.82 -30.05 8.27
C THR A 267 -19.08 -31.34 9.03
N LYS A 268 -18.05 -32.19 9.12
CA LYS A 268 -18.09 -33.41 9.95
C LYS A 268 -18.49 -33.08 11.39
N ASP A 269 -19.28 -33.93 12.02
CA ASP A 269 -19.80 -33.73 13.38
C ASP A 269 -18.70 -33.38 14.39
N SER A 270 -17.54 -34.04 14.32
CA SER A 270 -16.40 -33.75 15.20
C SER A 270 -15.82 -32.33 15.05
N PHE A 271 -16.05 -31.67 13.91
CA PHE A 271 -15.62 -30.30 13.63
C PHE A 271 -16.75 -29.26 13.77
N GLN A 272 -17.93 -29.66 14.23
CA GLN A 272 -19.04 -28.73 14.41
C GLN A 272 -18.83 -27.87 15.65
N ALA A 273 -18.32 -26.66 15.44
CA ALA A 273 -18.19 -25.66 16.49
C ALA A 273 -19.44 -24.78 16.59
N VAL A 274 -19.73 -24.30 17.80
CA VAL A 274 -20.67 -23.19 18.01
C VAL A 274 -20.00 -21.89 17.57
N VAL A 275 -20.31 -21.42 16.38
CA VAL A 275 -19.81 -20.15 15.84
C VAL A 275 -20.90 -19.10 15.96
N ASN A 276 -20.72 -18.17 16.89
CA ASN A 276 -21.58 -17.02 17.08
C ASN A 276 -20.73 -15.82 17.52
N ARG A 277 -21.35 -14.65 17.67
CA ARG A 277 -20.68 -13.41 18.06
C ARG A 277 -19.82 -13.56 19.31
N ARG A 278 -20.34 -14.27 20.32
CA ARG A 278 -19.66 -14.44 21.62
C ARG A 278 -18.43 -15.34 21.48
N THR A 279 -18.58 -16.50 20.83
CA THR A 279 -17.47 -17.45 20.66
C THR A 279 -16.38 -16.90 19.75
N ILE A 280 -16.76 -16.21 18.67
CA ILE A 280 -15.82 -15.47 17.81
C ILE A 280 -15.08 -14.39 18.61
N THR A 281 -15.78 -13.57 19.39
CA THR A 281 -15.13 -12.50 20.17
C THR A 281 -14.09 -13.07 21.15
N HIS A 282 -14.41 -14.15 21.84
CA HIS A 282 -13.47 -14.82 22.75
C HIS A 282 -12.28 -15.41 21.99
N ALA A 283 -12.53 -16.07 20.87
CA ALA A 283 -11.49 -16.66 20.03
C ALA A 283 -10.55 -15.59 19.41
N VAL A 284 -11.05 -14.39 19.10
CA VAL A 284 -10.21 -13.26 18.66
C VAL A 284 -9.20 -12.89 19.75
N ILE A 285 -9.65 -12.78 21.01
CA ILE A 285 -8.76 -12.45 22.14
C ILE A 285 -7.73 -13.56 22.35
N GLU A 286 -8.17 -14.82 22.29
CA GLU A 286 -7.29 -15.98 22.42
C GLU A 286 -6.20 -15.96 21.33
N LEU A 287 -6.60 -15.84 20.06
CA LEU A 287 -5.68 -15.72 18.93
C LEU A 287 -4.73 -14.55 19.10
N TYR A 288 -5.22 -13.40 19.57
CA TYR A 288 -4.37 -12.24 19.82
C TYR A 288 -3.31 -12.53 20.89
N VAL A 289 -3.68 -13.13 22.02
CA VAL A 289 -2.75 -13.46 23.11
C VAL A 289 -1.68 -14.46 22.63
N SER A 290 -2.09 -15.53 21.93
CA SER A 290 -1.16 -16.53 21.40
C SER A 290 -0.26 -15.93 20.30
N THR A 291 -0.81 -15.10 19.40
CA THR A 291 -0.03 -14.37 18.37
C THR A 291 0.99 -13.45 19.03
N LYS A 292 0.56 -12.69 20.05
CA LYS A 292 1.40 -11.74 20.77
C LYS A 292 2.57 -12.46 21.43
N ARG A 293 2.33 -13.61 22.09
CA ARG A 293 3.40 -14.41 22.72
C ARG A 293 4.43 -14.89 21.70
N GLU A 294 3.97 -15.45 20.57
CA GLU A 294 4.87 -15.89 19.50
C GLU A 294 5.64 -14.74 18.88
N LEU A 295 4.98 -13.60 18.68
CA LEU A 295 5.62 -12.41 18.14
C LEU A 295 6.72 -11.89 19.07
N ILE A 296 6.47 -11.84 20.40
CA ILE A 296 7.49 -11.43 21.38
C ILE A 296 8.72 -12.35 21.26
N ARG A 297 8.49 -13.67 21.24
CA ARG A 297 9.58 -14.65 21.08
C ARG A 297 10.30 -14.46 19.76
N PHE A 298 9.57 -14.29 18.66
CA PHE A 298 10.13 -14.06 17.33
C PHE A 298 10.98 -12.79 17.26
N ILE A 299 10.56 -11.70 17.93
CA ILE A 299 11.35 -10.48 18.03
C ILE A 299 12.62 -10.75 18.83
N ILE A 300 12.53 -11.40 20.00
CA ILE A 300 13.69 -11.72 20.85
C ILE A 300 14.71 -12.58 20.08
N ASP A 301 14.25 -13.61 19.37
CA ASP A 301 15.11 -14.53 18.60
C ASP A 301 15.82 -13.83 17.43
N ASN A 302 15.33 -12.69 16.96
CA ASN A 302 15.92 -11.90 15.87
C ASN A 302 16.58 -10.60 16.35
N ARG A 303 16.63 -10.36 17.66
CA ARG A 303 17.36 -9.24 18.23
C ARG A 303 18.83 -9.59 18.37
N ILE A 304 19.68 -8.59 18.16
CA ILE A 304 21.10 -8.70 18.49
C ILE A 304 21.28 -8.13 19.91
N PRO A 305 21.69 -8.95 20.90
CA PRO A 305 21.89 -8.48 22.26
C PRO A 305 22.84 -7.29 22.33
N GLY A 306 22.46 -6.24 23.08
CA GLY A 306 23.26 -5.03 23.24
C GLY A 306 23.27 -4.08 22.03
N VAL A 307 22.65 -4.46 20.90
CA VAL A 307 22.62 -3.64 19.68
C VAL A 307 21.21 -3.12 19.43
N LYS A 308 21.13 -1.81 19.17
CA LYS A 308 19.92 -1.14 18.69
C LYS A 308 19.65 -1.57 17.24
N CYS A 309 18.81 -2.58 17.05
CA CYS A 309 18.54 -3.16 15.72
C CYS A 309 17.09 -2.97 15.24
N LEU A 310 16.26 -2.25 16.01
CA LEU A 310 14.85 -2.00 15.68
C LEU A 310 14.65 -0.56 15.19
N VAL A 311 13.69 -0.38 14.29
CA VAL A 311 13.20 0.93 13.84
C VAL A 311 11.70 1.01 14.09
N MET A 312 11.24 2.14 14.62
CA MET A 312 9.81 2.37 14.81
C MET A 312 9.24 3.34 13.77
N VAL A 313 8.02 3.09 13.35
CA VAL A 313 7.20 4.07 12.63
C VAL A 313 6.02 4.42 13.52
N ALA A 314 5.95 5.69 13.94
CA ALA A 314 4.84 6.21 14.71
C ALA A 314 3.99 7.12 13.80
N ASP A 315 2.78 6.66 13.49
CA ASP A 315 1.84 7.38 12.64
C ASP A 315 0.73 7.99 13.50
N PHE A 316 0.47 9.29 13.28
CA PHE A 316 -0.53 10.04 14.01
C PHE A 316 -1.53 10.65 13.04
N TRP A 317 -2.76 10.17 13.06
CA TRP A 317 -3.78 10.63 12.11
C TRP A 317 -5.11 10.97 12.78
N LYS A 318 -5.90 11.78 12.07
CA LYS A 318 -7.27 12.15 12.45
C LYS A 318 -8.26 11.49 11.49
N ALA A 319 -9.16 10.67 12.00
CA ALA A 319 -10.26 10.11 11.24
C ALA A 319 -11.18 11.22 10.72
N LYS A 320 -11.46 11.19 9.42
CA LYS A 320 -12.19 12.27 8.73
C LYS A 320 -13.67 12.36 9.11
N SER A 321 -14.30 11.21 9.39
CA SER A 321 -15.73 11.11 9.70
C SER A 321 -16.04 11.53 11.14
N SER A 322 -15.24 11.07 12.10
CA SER A 322 -15.49 11.30 13.53
C SER A 322 -14.63 12.42 14.13
N GLY A 323 -13.58 12.87 13.43
CA GLY A 323 -12.59 13.79 13.98
C GLY A 323 -11.68 13.18 15.05
N THR A 324 -11.80 11.88 15.29
CA THR A 324 -11.04 11.12 16.28
C THR A 324 -9.56 11.03 15.91
N LYS A 325 -8.64 11.20 16.87
CA LYS A 325 -7.20 11.03 16.65
C LYS A 325 -6.77 9.60 16.96
N PHE A 326 -5.79 9.09 16.24
CA PHE A 326 -5.24 7.75 16.44
C PHE A 326 -3.72 7.79 16.40
N LEU A 327 -3.12 6.90 17.19
CA LEU A 327 -1.70 6.60 17.17
C LEU A 327 -1.52 5.15 16.72
N GLY A 328 -0.84 4.94 15.60
CA GLY A 328 -0.36 3.64 15.16
C GLY A 328 1.13 3.52 15.44
N LEU A 329 1.55 2.38 16.00
CA LEU A 329 2.97 2.08 16.22
C LEU A 329 3.34 0.80 15.48
N ARG A 330 4.28 0.92 14.56
CA ARG A 330 4.79 -0.18 13.75
C ARG A 330 6.28 -0.37 14.00
N LEU A 331 6.68 -1.63 14.03
CA LEU A 331 8.05 -2.10 14.23
C LEU A 331 8.60 -2.63 12.92
N TYR A 332 9.85 -2.25 12.61
CA TYR A 332 10.64 -2.78 11.51
C TYR A 332 11.97 -3.34 12.02
N PHE A 333 12.36 -4.49 11.49
CA PHE A 333 13.66 -5.11 11.74
C PHE A 333 13.99 -6.12 10.65
N VAL A 334 15.24 -6.57 10.62
CA VAL A 334 15.73 -7.58 9.68
C VAL A 334 16.01 -8.87 10.45
N THR A 335 15.53 -10.00 9.94
CA THR A 335 15.78 -11.33 10.55
C THR A 335 17.20 -11.82 10.26
N ALA A 336 17.62 -12.89 10.94
CA ALA A 336 18.87 -13.59 10.65
C ALA A 336 19.02 -14.00 9.16
N ASP A 337 17.92 -14.36 8.48
CA ASP A 337 17.92 -14.70 7.04
C ASP A 337 17.79 -13.48 6.11
N PHE A 338 18.14 -12.28 6.58
CA PHE A 338 18.10 -11.04 5.80
C PHE A 338 16.70 -10.69 5.23
N LYS A 339 15.62 -11.03 5.95
CA LYS A 339 14.26 -10.66 5.58
C LYS A 339 13.81 -9.45 6.38
N LEU A 340 13.33 -8.42 5.69
CA LEU A 340 12.65 -7.30 6.32
C LEU A 340 11.32 -7.77 6.89
N VAL A 341 11.10 -7.47 8.17
CA VAL A 341 9.86 -7.72 8.89
C VAL A 341 9.22 -6.38 9.27
N SER A 342 7.91 -6.31 9.09
CA SER A 342 7.05 -5.16 9.41
C SER A 342 5.91 -5.67 10.29
N VAL A 343 5.77 -5.12 11.50
CA VAL A 343 4.74 -5.54 12.46
C VAL A 343 4.03 -4.33 13.04
N LEU A 344 2.71 -4.24 12.82
CA LEU A 344 1.89 -3.26 13.53
C LEU A 344 1.68 -3.74 14.97
N LEU A 345 2.32 -3.08 15.94
CA LEU A 345 2.21 -3.42 17.36
C LEU A 345 0.85 -3.01 17.93
N GLY A 346 0.30 -1.89 17.45
CA GLY A 346 -1.05 -1.48 17.82
C GLY A 346 -1.48 -0.16 17.22
N THR A 347 -2.80 0.05 17.26
CA THR A 347 -3.46 1.31 16.94
C THR A 347 -4.33 1.71 18.13
N ARG A 348 -4.08 2.87 18.72
CA ARG A 348 -4.82 3.38 19.88
C ARG A 348 -5.58 4.65 19.51
N HIS A 349 -6.83 4.76 19.95
CA HIS A 349 -7.62 6.00 19.89
C HIS A 349 -6.99 7.02 20.83
N PHE A 350 -6.36 8.08 20.28
CA PHE A 350 -5.67 9.12 21.02
C PHE A 350 -6.62 10.15 21.65
N GLN A 351 -7.02 9.87 22.88
CA GLN A 351 -7.90 10.69 23.70
C GLN A 351 -7.35 10.84 25.13
N PRO A 352 -6.30 11.68 25.33
CA PRO A 352 -5.82 11.97 26.68
C PRO A 352 -6.92 12.66 27.51
N LEU A 353 -6.91 12.41 28.83
CA LEU A 353 -7.85 13.05 29.77
C LEU A 353 -7.62 14.57 29.81
N TYR A 354 -8.60 15.34 30.29
CA TYR A 354 -8.53 16.80 30.27
C TYR A 354 -7.28 17.34 30.96
N GLY A 355 -7.04 16.98 32.23
CA GLY A 355 -5.87 17.45 32.98
C GLY A 355 -4.51 16.93 32.47
N GLU A 356 -4.50 15.90 31.63
CA GLU A 356 -3.27 15.43 31.00
C GLU A 356 -2.82 16.31 29.83
N ARG A 357 -3.69 17.23 29.38
CA ARG A 357 -3.43 18.15 28.26
C ARG A 357 -2.84 19.47 28.72
N ASP A 358 -2.85 19.75 30.02
CA ASP A 358 -2.45 21.05 30.58
C ASP A 358 -0.97 21.37 30.29
N GLY A 359 -0.12 20.33 30.19
CA GLY A 359 1.29 20.43 29.75
C GLY A 359 1.50 20.15 28.25
N GLY A 360 0.44 20.16 27.44
CA GLY A 360 0.46 19.78 26.02
C GLY A 360 0.33 18.27 25.77
N ILE A 361 0.42 17.86 24.51
CA ILE A 361 0.16 16.46 24.10
C ILE A 361 1.36 15.51 24.27
N ARG A 362 2.55 16.06 24.56
CA ARG A 362 3.81 15.30 24.57
C ARG A 362 3.85 14.25 25.67
N GLY A 363 3.46 14.60 26.90
CA GLY A 363 3.45 13.66 28.04
C GLY A 363 2.60 12.42 27.76
N PRO A 364 1.31 12.58 27.41
CA PRO A 364 0.45 11.46 27.03
C PRO A 364 0.99 10.65 25.85
N PHE A 365 1.54 11.34 24.85
CA PHE A 365 2.11 10.70 23.67
C PHE A 365 3.29 9.78 24.02
N LYS A 366 4.26 10.26 24.82
CA LYS A 366 5.39 9.45 25.30
C LYS A 366 4.92 8.20 26.03
N ARG A 367 4.03 8.38 27.01
CA ARG A 367 3.50 7.28 27.84
C ARG A 367 2.85 6.19 26.98
N TRP A 368 2.09 6.58 25.96
CA TRP A 368 1.38 5.60 25.12
C TRP A 368 2.33 4.80 24.24
N ILE A 369 3.37 5.44 23.68
CA ILE A 369 4.44 4.71 22.97
C ILE A 369 5.08 3.70 23.92
N ILE A 370 5.50 4.14 25.11
CA ILE A 370 6.13 3.27 26.12
C ILE A 370 5.22 2.11 26.51
N GLN A 371 3.93 2.35 26.72
CA GLN A 371 2.97 1.29 27.05
C GLN A 371 2.81 0.27 25.92
N ILE A 372 2.71 0.72 24.66
CA ILE A 372 2.63 -0.21 23.53
C ILE A 372 3.92 -1.02 23.44
N LEU A 373 5.10 -0.41 23.61
CA LEU A 373 6.36 -1.17 23.59
C LEU A 373 6.44 -2.18 24.73
N ALA A 374 6.08 -1.77 25.95
CA ALA A 374 6.09 -2.62 27.13
C ALA A 374 5.14 -3.81 26.98
N ASP A 375 4.01 -3.65 26.30
CA ASP A 375 3.10 -4.75 25.97
C ASP A 375 3.83 -5.88 25.23
N PHE A 376 4.86 -5.59 24.42
CA PHE A 376 5.65 -6.56 23.67
C PHE A 376 7.03 -6.84 24.28
N GLY A 377 7.27 -6.46 25.54
CA GLY A 377 8.57 -6.64 26.18
C GLY A 377 9.69 -5.81 25.56
N LEU A 378 9.34 -4.71 24.88
CA LEU A 378 10.27 -3.79 24.25
C LEU A 378 10.44 -2.53 25.07
N THR A 379 11.62 -1.92 24.93
CA THR A 379 11.95 -0.62 25.50
C THR A 379 12.51 0.29 24.42
N VAL A 380 12.60 1.59 24.70
CA VAL A 380 13.20 2.57 23.78
C VAL A 380 14.67 2.24 23.48
N ALA A 381 15.37 1.56 24.40
CA ALA A 381 16.77 1.16 24.23
C ALA A 381 16.97 0.11 23.12
N ASP A 382 15.90 -0.54 22.66
CA ASP A 382 15.96 -1.53 21.59
C ASP A 382 15.99 -0.88 20.20
N PHE A 383 15.70 0.42 20.11
CA PHE A 383 15.51 1.14 18.86
C PHE A 383 16.71 2.02 18.51
N PHE A 384 17.11 1.95 17.25
CA PHE A 384 18.11 2.85 16.66
C PHE A 384 17.47 4.17 16.22
N GLY A 385 16.31 4.07 15.55
CA GLY A 385 15.67 5.22 14.93
C GLY A 385 14.17 5.14 14.87
N ALA A 386 13.58 6.27 14.47
CA ALA A 386 12.15 6.42 14.30
C ALA A 386 11.83 7.23 13.05
N THR A 387 10.83 6.80 12.27
CA THR A 387 10.31 7.57 11.14
C THR A 387 8.89 8.05 11.46
N THR A 388 8.65 9.36 11.35
CA THR A 388 7.32 9.96 11.62
C THR A 388 7.03 11.08 10.64
N ASP A 389 5.83 11.66 10.72
CA ASP A 389 5.57 12.96 10.11
C ASP A 389 6.45 14.07 10.73
N GLY A 390 6.42 15.25 10.10
CA GLY A 390 7.20 16.42 10.51
C GLY A 390 6.48 17.32 11.51
N GLY A 391 5.50 16.79 12.25
CA GLY A 391 4.82 17.54 13.30
C GLY A 391 5.81 17.92 14.41
N PRO A 392 5.90 19.20 14.83
CA PRO A 392 6.91 19.63 15.81
C PRO A 392 6.91 18.82 17.11
N ASP A 393 5.72 18.49 17.62
CA ASP A 393 5.58 17.67 18.83
C ASP A 393 6.02 16.21 18.63
N VAL A 394 5.80 15.66 17.43
CA VAL A 394 6.17 14.28 17.10
C VAL A 394 7.67 14.19 16.86
N GLN A 395 8.24 15.11 16.09
CA GLN A 395 9.68 15.21 15.87
C GLN A 395 10.41 15.35 17.21
N HIS A 396 10.02 16.32 18.05
CA HIS A 396 10.61 16.52 19.36
C HIS A 396 10.46 15.29 20.27
N MET A 397 9.33 14.57 20.19
CA MET A 397 9.17 13.33 20.92
C MET A 397 10.25 12.32 20.54
N MET A 398 10.46 12.10 19.24
CA MET A 398 11.42 11.10 18.76
C MET A 398 12.86 11.52 19.06
N THR A 399 13.23 12.78 18.80
CA THR A 399 14.62 13.27 18.94
C THR A 399 14.99 13.60 20.37
N SER A 400 14.14 14.33 21.10
CA SER A 400 14.48 14.96 22.38
C SER A 400 13.91 14.22 23.59
N ASN A 401 12.83 13.46 23.44
CA ASN A 401 12.25 12.73 24.57
C ASN A 401 12.61 11.25 24.59
N LEU A 402 12.75 10.65 23.40
CA LEU A 402 13.10 9.25 23.21
C LEU A 402 14.55 9.04 22.76
N MET A 403 15.28 10.11 22.39
CA MET A 403 16.69 10.06 21.99
C MET A 403 16.95 9.11 20.82
N LEU A 404 16.07 9.10 19.82
CA LEU A 404 16.16 8.25 18.63
C LEU A 404 16.67 9.04 17.42
N SER A 405 17.37 8.35 16.52
CA SER A 405 17.69 8.88 15.19
C SER A 405 16.40 9.06 14.40
N TRP A 406 15.95 10.30 14.28
CA TRP A 406 14.69 10.62 13.63
C TRP A 406 14.86 10.82 12.13
N GLU A 407 14.00 10.19 11.35
CA GLU A 407 13.88 10.38 9.92
C GLU A 407 12.51 10.97 9.57
N TRP A 408 12.51 11.96 8.68
CA TRP A 408 11.27 12.51 8.17
C TRP A 408 10.66 11.55 7.15
N CYS A 409 9.44 11.10 7.41
CA CYS A 409 8.62 10.34 6.46
C CYS A 409 8.60 11.02 5.08
N MET A 410 9.16 10.33 4.08
CA MET A 410 9.30 10.84 2.70
C MET A 410 7.98 11.38 2.10
N PRO A 411 6.84 10.66 2.17
CA PRO A 411 5.55 11.20 1.74
C PRO A 411 5.14 12.50 2.42
N HIS A 412 5.48 12.68 3.70
CA HIS A 412 5.18 13.92 4.41
C HIS A 412 6.16 15.03 4.01
N LEU A 413 7.45 14.72 3.87
CA LEU A 413 8.48 15.64 3.42
C LEU A 413 8.16 16.21 2.03
N THR A 414 7.93 15.34 1.05
CA THR A 414 7.62 15.76 -0.33
C THR A 414 6.32 16.56 -0.39
N ASN A 415 5.31 16.16 0.40
CA ASN A 415 4.08 16.92 0.52
C ASN A 415 4.34 18.31 1.11
N ALA A 416 5.06 18.42 2.23
CA ALA A 416 5.40 19.69 2.85
C ALA A 416 6.19 20.61 1.90
N ALA A 417 7.21 20.06 1.23
CA ALA A 417 7.99 20.76 0.21
C ALA A 417 7.10 21.26 -0.94
N THR A 418 6.18 20.42 -1.44
CA THR A 418 5.29 20.83 -2.53
C THR A 418 4.29 21.90 -2.07
N LYS A 419 3.77 21.81 -0.83
CA LYS A 419 2.91 22.87 -0.26
C LYS A 419 3.65 24.20 -0.16
N ALA A 420 4.92 24.16 0.26
CA ALA A 420 5.78 25.34 0.38
C ALA A 420 6.06 25.95 -1.01
N ALA A 421 6.44 25.13 -2.00
CA ALA A 421 6.69 25.56 -3.37
C ALA A 421 5.45 26.19 -4.04
N PHE A 422 4.25 25.68 -3.73
CA PHE A 422 2.98 26.25 -4.20
C PHE A 422 2.55 27.50 -3.42
N GLY A 423 3.33 27.92 -2.41
CA GLY A 423 3.04 29.10 -1.60
C GLY A 423 1.73 28.97 -0.82
N MET A 424 1.37 27.77 -0.37
CA MET A 424 0.07 27.56 0.26
C MET A 424 -0.02 28.25 1.62
N THR A 425 -0.78 29.35 1.65
CA THR A 425 -1.14 30.12 2.85
C THR A 425 -2.60 30.54 2.76
N SER A 426 -3.19 30.93 3.89
CA SER A 426 -4.56 31.47 3.94
C SER A 426 -4.67 32.84 3.26
N ASN A 427 -3.58 33.60 3.17
CA ASN A 427 -3.55 34.94 2.58
C ASN A 427 -2.60 35.00 1.37
N VAL A 428 -3.13 35.29 0.17
CA VAL A 428 -2.34 35.36 -1.06
C VAL A 428 -1.23 36.41 -1.00
N ALA A 429 -1.46 37.54 -0.34
CA ALA A 429 -0.44 38.59 -0.21
C ALA A 429 0.77 38.13 0.63
N LYS A 430 0.59 37.11 1.47
CA LYS A 430 1.67 36.49 2.26
C LYS A 430 2.23 35.22 1.59
N SER A 431 1.79 34.90 0.38
CA SER A 431 2.27 33.72 -0.35
C SER A 431 3.65 33.99 -0.94
N LYS A 432 4.58 33.05 -0.74
CA LYS A 432 5.87 33.04 -1.45
C LYS A 432 5.73 32.66 -2.93
N ASN A 433 4.54 32.19 -3.34
CA ASN A 433 4.22 31.90 -4.73
C ASN A 433 2.74 32.28 -5.01
N PRO A 434 2.43 33.57 -5.14
CA PRO A 434 1.05 34.04 -5.26
C PRO A 434 0.37 33.52 -6.53
N GLU A 435 1.13 33.30 -7.60
CA GLU A 435 0.60 32.86 -8.88
C GLU A 435 0.13 31.41 -8.86
N MET A 436 0.95 30.51 -8.31
CA MET A 436 0.55 29.12 -8.10
C MET A 436 -0.66 29.02 -7.18
N LEU A 437 -0.71 29.86 -6.13
CA LEU A 437 -1.87 29.92 -5.24
C LEU A 437 -3.14 30.41 -5.97
N GLN A 438 -3.02 31.36 -6.90
CA GLN A 438 -4.13 31.81 -7.73
C GLN A 438 -4.60 30.72 -8.72
N LEU A 439 -3.66 29.98 -9.33
CA LEU A 439 -4.00 28.82 -10.15
C LEU A 439 -4.78 27.77 -9.35
N LEU A 440 -4.35 27.47 -8.12
CA LEU A 440 -5.07 26.54 -7.24
C LEU A 440 -6.48 27.04 -6.87
N LYS A 441 -6.66 28.35 -6.71
CA LYS A 441 -8.00 28.95 -6.52
C LYS A 441 -8.87 28.78 -7.77
N LYS A 442 -8.33 29.00 -8.97
CA LYS A 442 -9.02 28.73 -10.24
C LYS A 442 -9.43 27.25 -10.34
N VAL A 443 -8.52 26.33 -10.03
CA VAL A 443 -8.81 24.87 -9.99
C VAL A 443 -9.93 24.55 -9.01
N THR A 444 -9.86 25.08 -7.79
CA THR A 444 -10.89 24.86 -6.76
C THR A 444 -12.25 25.39 -7.23
N ARG A 445 -12.27 26.58 -7.85
CA ARG A 445 -13.47 27.18 -8.42
C ARG A 445 -14.07 26.32 -9.55
N THR A 446 -13.24 25.82 -10.46
CA THR A 446 -13.68 24.92 -11.54
C THR A 446 -14.31 23.65 -10.98
N VAL A 447 -13.64 22.99 -10.04
CA VAL A 447 -14.15 21.76 -9.39
C VAL A 447 -15.47 22.03 -8.69
N TYR A 448 -15.59 23.13 -7.95
CA TYR A 448 -16.82 23.51 -7.27
C TYR A 448 -17.96 23.75 -8.27
N GLN A 449 -17.76 24.64 -9.25
CA GLN A 449 -18.79 25.02 -10.20
C GLN A 449 -19.36 23.82 -10.97
N VAL A 450 -18.51 22.94 -11.48
CA VAL A 450 -18.97 21.76 -12.23
C VAL A 450 -19.69 20.75 -11.34
N ARG A 451 -19.36 20.69 -10.04
CA ARG A 451 -19.98 19.74 -9.09
C ARG A 451 -21.27 20.24 -8.46
N THR A 452 -21.45 21.55 -8.31
CA THR A 452 -22.54 22.13 -7.50
C THR A 452 -23.56 22.92 -8.31
N VAL A 453 -23.30 23.26 -9.56
CA VAL A 453 -24.29 23.97 -10.38
C VAL A 453 -25.36 23.00 -10.86
N GLU A 454 -26.44 22.89 -10.07
CA GLU A 454 -27.57 21.98 -10.31
C GLU A 454 -28.27 22.26 -11.64
N VAL A 455 -28.29 23.52 -12.07
CA VAL A 455 -28.92 23.99 -13.32
C VAL A 455 -28.35 23.30 -14.57
N MET A 456 -27.11 22.80 -14.50
CA MET A 456 -26.47 22.06 -15.59
C MET A 456 -26.73 20.54 -15.52
N GLY A 457 -27.47 20.07 -14.52
CA GLY A 457 -27.90 18.68 -14.37
C GLY A 457 -26.75 17.67 -14.49
N ASP A 458 -26.94 16.69 -15.37
CA ASP A 458 -26.00 15.63 -15.69
C ASP A 458 -25.13 15.94 -16.93
N LEU A 459 -25.15 17.19 -17.45
CA LEU A 459 -24.45 17.58 -18.68
C LEU A 459 -22.97 17.16 -18.68
N TYR A 460 -22.28 17.32 -17.56
CA TYR A 460 -20.88 16.90 -17.45
C TYR A 460 -20.71 15.39 -17.70
N GLU A 461 -21.59 14.55 -17.13
CA GLU A 461 -21.57 13.11 -17.35
C GLU A 461 -21.89 12.76 -18.81
N GLN A 462 -22.86 13.45 -19.41
CA GLN A 462 -23.21 13.26 -20.82
C GLN A 462 -22.04 13.63 -21.75
N LEU A 463 -21.37 14.76 -21.52
CA LEU A 463 -20.21 15.20 -22.30
C LEU A 463 -19.02 14.24 -22.15
N VAL A 464 -18.77 13.69 -20.96
CA VAL A 464 -17.74 12.66 -20.77
C VAL A 464 -18.03 11.42 -21.61
N ARG A 465 -19.29 10.97 -21.64
CA ARG A 465 -19.71 9.83 -22.46
C ARG A 465 -19.60 10.13 -23.95
N LEU A 466 -20.08 11.29 -24.39
CA LEU A 466 -20.08 11.73 -25.79
C LEU A 466 -18.68 11.84 -26.36
N LEU A 467 -17.75 12.44 -25.61
CA LEU A 467 -16.35 12.61 -26.04
C LEU A 467 -15.48 11.37 -25.80
N GLY A 468 -16.00 10.31 -25.19
CA GLY A 468 -15.27 9.07 -24.94
C GLY A 468 -14.04 9.22 -24.03
N VAL A 469 -13.95 10.30 -23.23
CA VAL A 469 -12.75 10.62 -22.43
C VAL A 469 -12.66 9.85 -21.11
N GLY A 470 -13.58 8.93 -20.82
CA GLY A 470 -13.49 8.06 -19.65
C GLY A 470 -14.83 7.51 -19.17
N LYS A 471 -14.80 6.84 -18.02
CA LYS A 471 -16.00 6.31 -17.33
C LYS A 471 -16.45 7.20 -16.19
N GLU A 472 -15.72 8.29 -15.93
CA GLU A 472 -15.84 9.03 -14.68
C GLU A 472 -16.88 10.14 -14.76
N LYS A 473 -17.93 9.97 -13.95
CA LYS A 473 -19.14 10.78 -13.99
C LYS A 473 -19.03 12.16 -13.34
N LYS A 474 -17.97 12.40 -12.56
CA LYS A 474 -17.78 13.65 -11.79
C LYS A 474 -16.31 14.02 -11.67
N LEU A 475 -16.02 15.31 -11.51
CA LEU A 475 -14.69 15.78 -11.08
C LEU A 475 -14.39 15.32 -9.64
N ILE A 476 -13.12 15.14 -9.33
CA ILE A 476 -12.66 14.75 -7.99
C ILE A 476 -12.82 15.94 -7.04
N ASP A 477 -13.41 15.71 -5.86
CA ASP A 477 -13.49 16.74 -4.82
C ASP A 477 -12.07 17.14 -4.39
N TYR A 478 -11.77 18.44 -4.43
CA TYR A 478 -10.48 18.97 -4.03
C TYR A 478 -10.64 19.91 -2.85
N LYS A 479 -9.79 19.72 -1.84
CA LYS A 479 -9.65 20.66 -0.74
C LYS A 479 -8.17 21.04 -0.60
N PRO A 480 -7.82 22.33 -0.47
CA PRO A 480 -6.42 22.79 -0.38
C PRO A 480 -5.58 22.09 0.69
N HIS A 481 -6.18 21.66 1.81
CA HIS A 481 -5.47 20.92 2.86
C HIS A 481 -5.14 19.45 2.47
N ARG A 482 -5.67 18.93 1.36
CA ARG A 482 -5.53 17.54 0.87
C ARG A 482 -4.63 17.46 -0.36
N PHE A 483 -3.46 18.06 -0.26
CA PHE A 483 -2.55 18.26 -1.38
C PHE A 483 -2.10 16.94 -2.07
N MET A 484 -2.02 15.81 -1.35
CA MET A 484 -1.76 14.50 -1.96
C MET A 484 -2.78 14.06 -3.02
N SER A 485 -3.99 14.61 -3.02
CA SER A 485 -5.01 14.34 -4.05
C SER A 485 -4.91 15.24 -5.28
N LEU A 486 -4.05 16.27 -5.24
CA LEU A 486 -3.96 17.29 -6.28
C LEU A 486 -3.50 16.72 -7.62
N THR A 487 -2.56 15.77 -7.63
CA THR A 487 -2.10 15.12 -8.88
C THR A 487 -3.28 14.53 -9.66
N ARG A 488 -4.18 13.82 -8.96
CA ARG A 488 -5.38 13.22 -9.58
C ARG A 488 -6.39 14.27 -10.04
N VAL A 489 -6.49 15.39 -9.33
CA VAL A 489 -7.35 16.51 -9.71
C VAL A 489 -6.83 17.15 -11.00
N PHE A 490 -5.52 17.39 -11.09
CA PHE A 490 -4.88 17.95 -12.29
C PHE A 490 -5.01 16.98 -13.46
N GLU A 491 -4.71 15.70 -13.25
CA GLU A 491 -4.90 14.64 -14.25
C GLU A 491 -6.34 14.62 -14.77
N ARG A 492 -7.33 14.71 -13.88
CA ARG A 492 -8.75 14.73 -14.27
C ARG A 492 -9.10 15.96 -15.10
N ILE A 493 -8.65 17.14 -14.69
CA ILE A 493 -8.93 18.40 -15.38
C ILE A 493 -8.27 18.41 -16.76
N VAL A 494 -7.00 18.03 -16.86
CA VAL A 494 -6.26 17.96 -18.12
C VAL A 494 -6.91 16.96 -19.07
N LYS A 495 -7.22 15.74 -18.60
CA LYS A 495 -7.87 14.71 -19.41
C LYS A 495 -9.27 15.14 -19.89
N HIS A 496 -10.00 15.88 -19.05
CA HIS A 496 -11.36 16.33 -19.35
C HIS A 496 -11.40 17.77 -19.87
N TRP A 497 -10.29 18.32 -20.36
CA TRP A 497 -10.20 19.74 -20.73
C TRP A 497 -11.29 20.17 -21.72
N ASN A 498 -11.48 19.39 -22.79
CA ASN A 498 -12.49 19.68 -23.80
C ASN A 498 -13.93 19.55 -23.26
N VAL A 499 -14.17 18.58 -22.36
CA VAL A 499 -15.45 18.48 -21.64
C VAL A 499 -15.71 19.75 -20.84
N LEU A 500 -14.70 20.28 -20.15
CA LEU A 500 -14.83 21.50 -19.37
C LEU A 500 -15.10 22.72 -20.26
N CYS A 501 -14.38 22.87 -21.38
CA CYS A 501 -14.66 23.94 -22.35
C CYS A 501 -16.12 23.93 -22.81
N LEU A 502 -16.61 22.77 -23.29
CA LEU A 502 -18.00 22.62 -23.75
C LEU A 502 -19.02 22.86 -22.63
N TRP A 503 -18.72 22.41 -21.40
CA TRP A 503 -19.61 22.62 -20.26
C TRP A 503 -19.77 24.11 -19.92
N TYR A 504 -18.68 24.88 -19.95
CA TYR A 504 -18.73 26.34 -19.70
C TYR A 504 -19.36 27.12 -20.86
N GLU A 505 -19.12 26.70 -22.10
CA GLU A 505 -19.81 27.25 -23.27
C GLU A 505 -21.32 27.03 -23.16
N GLU A 506 -21.76 25.81 -22.87
CA GLU A 506 -23.19 25.50 -22.77
C GLU A 506 -23.85 26.20 -21.58
N ARG A 507 -23.13 26.37 -20.48
CA ARG A 507 -23.58 27.18 -19.34
C ARG A 507 -23.82 28.63 -19.75
N THR A 508 -22.98 29.18 -20.63
CA THR A 508 -23.14 30.54 -21.18
C THR A 508 -24.34 30.60 -22.11
N ARG A 509 -24.44 29.69 -23.08
CA ARG A 509 -25.61 29.60 -24.00
C ARG A 509 -26.92 29.44 -23.25
N LYS A 510 -26.94 28.67 -22.16
CA LYS A 510 -28.13 28.52 -21.31
C LYS A 510 -28.52 29.83 -20.66
N ALA A 511 -27.56 30.59 -20.12
CA ALA A 511 -27.86 31.88 -19.51
C ALA A 511 -28.43 32.87 -20.54
N ASP A 512 -27.93 32.86 -21.78
CA ASP A 512 -28.45 33.65 -22.88
C ASP A 512 -29.89 33.26 -23.23
N ARG A 513 -30.19 31.95 -23.33
CA ARG A 513 -31.56 31.44 -23.55
C ARG A 513 -32.51 31.83 -22.42
N ASP A 514 -32.04 31.77 -21.18
CA ASP A 514 -32.80 32.09 -19.98
C ASP A 514 -32.86 33.62 -19.72
N LYS A 515 -32.27 34.46 -20.59
CA LYS A 515 -32.14 35.92 -20.44
C LYS A 515 -31.62 36.36 -19.07
N SER A 516 -30.72 35.56 -18.50
CA SER A 516 -30.14 35.76 -17.18
C SER A 516 -28.76 36.40 -17.28
N ALA A 517 -28.23 36.93 -16.17
CA ALA A 517 -26.90 37.51 -16.15
C ALA A 517 -25.82 36.49 -16.57
N PRO A 518 -24.82 36.90 -17.37
CA PRO A 518 -23.82 35.98 -17.89
C PRO A 518 -23.02 35.32 -16.75
N PRO A 519 -22.86 33.99 -16.78
CA PRO A 519 -22.14 33.26 -15.76
C PRO A 519 -20.65 33.57 -15.84
N SER A 520 -19.92 33.32 -14.74
CA SER A 520 -18.46 33.44 -14.77
C SER A 520 -17.83 32.52 -15.83
N PRO A 521 -16.86 33.00 -16.62
CA PRO A 521 -16.19 32.21 -17.65
C PRO A 521 -15.36 31.07 -17.05
N PHE A 522 -14.87 30.17 -17.91
CA PHE A 522 -14.01 29.05 -17.52
C PHE A 522 -12.75 29.57 -16.80
N PRO A 523 -12.58 29.32 -15.48
CA PRO A 523 -11.50 29.97 -14.71
C PRO A 523 -10.08 29.61 -15.14
N LEU A 524 -9.89 28.45 -15.78
CA LEU A 524 -8.59 27.94 -16.22
C LEU A 524 -8.34 28.18 -17.72
N VAL A 525 -9.16 29.02 -18.38
CA VAL A 525 -8.92 29.36 -19.79
C VAL A 525 -7.50 29.92 -19.96
N GLY A 526 -6.76 29.40 -20.96
CA GLY A 526 -5.36 29.76 -21.19
C GLY A 526 -4.33 29.01 -20.32
N ASP A 527 -4.74 28.33 -19.24
CA ASP A 527 -3.82 27.67 -18.30
C ASP A 527 -3.55 26.18 -18.65
N LYS A 528 -3.95 25.69 -19.83
CA LYS A 528 -3.87 24.25 -20.19
C LYS A 528 -2.43 23.73 -20.15
N LEU A 529 -1.53 24.41 -20.87
CA LEU A 529 -0.12 24.01 -20.96
C LEU A 529 0.54 24.01 -19.57
N LEU A 530 0.23 25.03 -18.77
CA LEU A 530 0.71 25.16 -17.40
C LEU A 530 0.23 23.98 -16.53
N MET A 531 -1.04 23.60 -16.63
CA MET A 531 -1.61 22.44 -15.94
C MET A 531 -0.96 21.11 -16.37
N GLU A 532 -0.68 20.94 -17.66
CA GLU A 532 0.01 19.75 -18.19
C GLU A 532 1.47 19.64 -17.71
N GLN A 533 2.20 20.76 -17.68
CA GLN A 533 3.56 20.83 -17.14
C GLN A 533 3.56 20.50 -15.64
N LEU A 534 2.67 21.11 -14.85
CA LEU A 534 2.54 20.83 -13.43
C LEU A 534 2.17 19.38 -13.15
N LEU A 535 1.24 18.81 -13.91
CA LEU A 535 0.89 17.39 -13.79
C LEU A 535 2.10 16.50 -14.04
N SER A 536 2.89 16.79 -15.07
CA SER A 536 4.11 16.05 -15.43
C SER A 536 5.12 16.04 -14.26
N LEU A 537 5.30 17.19 -13.60
CA LEU A 537 6.15 17.32 -12.41
C LEU A 537 5.58 16.53 -11.23
N MET A 538 4.30 16.71 -10.94
CA MET A 538 3.64 16.07 -9.80
C MET A 538 3.55 14.54 -9.90
N LEU A 539 3.53 13.98 -11.11
CA LEU A 539 3.56 12.54 -11.31
C LEU A 539 4.86 11.91 -10.82
N SER A 540 6.01 12.57 -11.02
CA SER A 540 7.30 12.10 -10.54
C SER A 540 7.36 12.07 -9.00
N ILE A 541 6.85 13.12 -8.35
CA ILE A 541 6.73 13.18 -6.89
C ILE A 541 5.73 12.14 -6.37
N SER A 542 4.63 11.92 -7.09
CA SER A 542 3.63 10.91 -6.73
C SER A 542 4.19 9.50 -6.82
N ALA A 543 5.02 9.21 -7.82
CA ALA A 543 5.72 7.93 -7.96
C ALA A 543 6.67 7.68 -6.78
N LEU A 544 7.47 8.67 -6.38
CA LEU A 544 8.32 8.61 -5.19
C LEU A 544 7.51 8.33 -3.91
N ASN A 545 6.33 8.96 -3.78
CA ASN A 545 5.45 8.73 -2.63
C ASN A 545 4.87 7.32 -2.60
N VAL A 546 4.54 6.75 -3.75
CA VAL A 546 4.08 5.35 -3.84
C VAL A 546 5.21 4.39 -3.49
N GLU A 547 6.41 4.65 -3.99
CA GLU A 547 7.60 3.83 -3.72
C GLU A 547 7.99 3.85 -2.24
N SER A 548 8.01 5.03 -1.62
CA SER A 548 8.35 5.20 -0.19
C SER A 548 7.30 4.65 0.79
N GLN A 549 6.09 4.37 0.32
CA GLN A 549 5.04 3.72 1.11
C GLN A 549 5.00 2.20 0.92
N ALA A 550 5.84 1.64 0.04
CA ALA A 550 5.91 0.21 -0.12
C ALA A 550 6.48 -0.41 1.17
N GLU A 551 5.76 -1.36 1.77
CA GLU A 551 6.27 -2.15 2.89
C GLU A 551 7.30 -3.19 2.39
N LYS A 552 8.45 -2.72 1.88
CA LYS A 552 9.54 -3.50 1.26
C LYS A 552 10.91 -2.91 1.63
N PRO A 553 12.00 -3.70 1.50
CA PRO A 553 13.36 -3.21 1.77
C PRO A 553 13.89 -2.34 0.61
N ASN A 554 13.27 -1.19 0.37
CA ASN A 554 13.57 -0.32 -0.76
C ASN A 554 14.03 1.09 -0.33
N GLN A 555 14.49 1.27 0.90
CA GLN A 555 14.89 2.58 1.41
C GLN A 555 16.00 3.23 0.56
N VAL A 556 16.97 2.45 0.09
CA VAL A 556 18.02 2.92 -0.84
C VAL A 556 17.41 3.33 -2.17
N ASP A 557 16.49 2.54 -2.73
CA ASP A 557 15.81 2.87 -3.98
C ASP A 557 14.99 4.17 -3.83
N VAL A 558 14.33 4.36 -2.70
CA VAL A 558 13.58 5.60 -2.37
C VAL A 558 14.52 6.81 -2.35
N LEU A 559 15.70 6.70 -1.73
CA LEU A 559 16.69 7.78 -1.71
C LEU A 559 17.22 8.10 -3.11
N VAL A 560 17.52 7.06 -3.90
CA VAL A 560 17.95 7.21 -5.29
C VAL A 560 16.85 7.82 -6.15
N SER A 561 15.59 7.42 -5.95
CA SER A 561 14.43 7.98 -6.62
C SER A 561 14.22 9.44 -6.24
N ALA A 562 14.37 9.80 -4.96
CA ALA A 562 14.31 11.19 -4.50
C ALA A 562 15.41 12.04 -5.17
N TYR A 563 16.65 11.55 -5.18
CA TYR A 563 17.76 12.19 -5.87
C TYR A 563 17.50 12.36 -7.36
N LYS A 564 16.99 11.32 -8.04
CA LYS A 564 16.59 11.39 -9.45
C LYS A 564 15.53 12.47 -9.68
N VAL A 565 14.47 12.52 -8.87
CA VAL A 565 13.45 13.58 -8.99
C VAL A 565 14.09 14.97 -8.87
N ILE A 566 15.01 15.16 -7.92
CA ILE A 566 15.72 16.44 -7.75
C ILE A 566 16.52 16.80 -9.00
N VAL A 567 17.32 15.87 -9.53
CA VAL A 567 18.24 16.16 -10.65
C VAL A 567 17.52 16.21 -12.01
N THR A 568 16.64 15.26 -12.27
CA THR A 568 16.06 15.05 -13.62
C THR A 568 14.69 15.67 -13.82
N THR A 569 14.01 16.09 -12.74
CA THR A 569 12.66 16.68 -12.83
C THR A 569 12.62 18.09 -12.28
N LEU A 570 13.32 18.35 -11.17
CA LEU A 570 13.33 19.65 -10.49
C LEU A 570 14.60 20.46 -10.78
N GLY A 571 15.58 19.87 -11.46
CA GLY A 571 16.84 20.53 -11.80
C GLY A 571 16.60 21.70 -12.76
N PRO A 572 17.39 22.80 -12.66
CA PRO A 572 17.24 23.95 -13.53
C PRO A 572 17.37 23.53 -14.99
N GLU A 573 18.38 22.76 -15.39
CA GLU A 573 18.55 22.35 -16.80
C GLU A 573 17.76 21.10 -17.22
N ALA A 574 16.82 20.63 -16.39
CA ALA A 574 16.12 19.39 -16.64
C ALA A 574 15.01 19.54 -17.69
N SER A 575 15.00 18.68 -18.71
CA SER A 575 13.84 18.52 -19.58
C SER A 575 12.73 17.75 -18.86
N LEU A 576 11.51 18.29 -18.82
CA LEU A 576 10.39 17.64 -18.13
C LEU A 576 9.66 16.69 -19.08
N ARG A 577 9.76 15.39 -18.85
CA ARG A 577 8.97 14.40 -19.60
C ARG A 577 7.47 14.69 -19.48
N LYS A 578 6.74 14.71 -20.59
CA LYS A 578 5.29 14.98 -20.58
C LYS A 578 4.52 13.86 -19.85
N TYR A 579 3.41 14.23 -19.22
CA TYR A 579 2.55 13.31 -18.47
C TYR A 579 1.97 12.16 -19.33
N ASP A 580 1.79 12.40 -20.62
CA ASP A 580 1.24 11.47 -21.62
C ASP A 580 2.34 10.77 -22.45
N ALA A 581 3.63 11.04 -22.17
CA ALA A 581 4.74 10.46 -22.90
C ALA A 581 4.84 8.94 -22.68
N THR A 582 4.76 8.17 -23.76
CA THR A 582 4.91 6.71 -23.71
C THR A 582 6.36 6.30 -24.00
N ARG A 583 6.66 4.99 -23.94
CA ARG A 583 7.96 4.47 -24.40
C ARG A 583 8.15 4.64 -25.90
N GLU A 584 7.06 4.56 -26.66
CA GLU A 584 7.04 4.64 -28.12
C GLU A 584 7.07 6.09 -28.62
N ASN A 585 6.56 7.02 -27.81
CA ASN A 585 6.59 8.45 -28.09
C ASN A 585 7.13 9.23 -26.88
N PRO A 586 8.46 9.27 -26.68
CA PRO A 586 9.07 9.99 -25.59
C PRO A 586 9.02 11.50 -25.89
N THR A 587 8.01 12.17 -25.37
CA THR A 587 7.88 13.63 -25.46
C THR A 587 8.32 14.29 -24.15
N SER A 588 8.98 15.44 -24.28
CA SER A 588 9.42 16.27 -23.14
C SER A 588 9.16 17.74 -23.42
N TYR A 589 8.92 18.51 -22.38
CA TYR A 589 8.99 19.97 -22.41
C TYR A 589 10.45 20.39 -22.27
N HIS A 590 10.92 21.20 -23.22
CA HIS A 590 12.25 21.78 -23.19
C HIS A 590 12.34 22.81 -22.06
N HIS A 591 13.52 22.95 -21.43
CA HIS A 591 13.72 23.85 -20.29
C HIS A 591 13.30 25.30 -20.59
N SER A 592 13.57 25.81 -21.79
CA SER A 592 13.16 27.16 -22.22
C SER A 592 11.64 27.41 -22.26
N ILE A 593 10.83 26.34 -22.30
CA ILE A 593 9.35 26.37 -22.32
C ILE A 593 8.81 26.00 -20.93
N LEU A 594 9.64 25.48 -20.04
CA LEU A 594 9.28 25.26 -18.65
C LEU A 594 9.12 26.62 -17.96
N MET A 595 8.00 26.74 -17.24
CA MET A 595 7.76 27.72 -16.19
C MET A 595 8.86 28.79 -15.99
N ARG A 596 8.63 30.03 -16.45
CA ARG A 596 9.41 31.24 -16.08
C ARG A 596 9.55 31.46 -14.56
N TRP A 597 8.79 30.71 -13.75
CA TRP A 597 8.66 30.79 -12.29
C TRP A 597 9.73 30.02 -11.53
N TRP A 598 10.41 29.05 -12.17
CA TRP A 598 11.41 28.19 -11.52
C TRP A 598 12.80 28.86 -11.44
N SER A 599 13.06 29.88 -12.27
CA SER A 599 14.36 30.57 -12.37
C SER A 599 14.57 31.68 -11.33
N ARG A 600 13.77 31.77 -10.26
CA ARG A 600 14.02 32.70 -9.15
C ARG A 600 14.72 31.96 -8.00
N PRO A 601 16.04 32.13 -7.83
CA PRO A 601 16.84 31.36 -6.88
C PRO A 601 16.53 31.62 -5.40
N GLU A 602 15.62 32.54 -5.07
CA GLU A 602 15.35 32.97 -3.68
C GLU A 602 14.27 32.15 -2.94
N SER A 603 13.80 31.02 -3.49
CA SER A 603 12.71 30.24 -2.89
C SER A 603 13.00 28.77 -2.57
N CYS A 604 14.28 28.36 -2.64
CA CYS A 604 14.74 27.08 -2.08
C CYS A 604 15.17 27.24 -0.62
#